data_AF-A0A953URN6-F1
#
_entry.id   AF-A0A953URN6-F1
#
_cell.length_a   1.000
_cell.length_b   1.000
_cell.length_c   1.000
_cell.angle_alpha   90.00
_cell.angle_beta   90.00
_cell.angle_gamma   90.00
#
_symmetry.space_group_name_H-M   'P 1'
#
loop_
_entity.id
_entity.type
_entity.pdbx_description
1 polymer ?
#
loop_
_entity_poly.entity_id
_entity_poly.type
_entity_poly.pdbx_seq_one_letter_code
_entity_poly.pdbx_strand_id
1 'polypeptide(L)'
;MKQLKTLVLREKYYAGIEYEINRILLDLIYRPLAALFAKPSEILNAGSVLLEAVATGRVWYEDGLFSGEFSSRISSQLECIGATYNPASRTFSLPSDRVPTEIRIAQAQADSRYDALRRAMVQVLDGVDIESLTDRSGIPARMRQSVDWMEGDFQKTVAAITIAPKLTEDQRRIISGEWGKNLELYIQGWAKDNILELRQKVSTNAFAGRRAEELVSLITENYGVSRRKAKFLARQETSLLMSKFQQTRYQDIGIRRYRWSTSHDERVRHDHKVLDGKVFSWDDPPITDRETGARNNPGEDFNCRCIAVALVE
;
A
#
# COMPACT_ATOMS: atom_id res chain seq x y z
N MET A 1 -0.58 1.61 -44.16
CA MET A 1 -0.28 0.78 -42.96
C MET A 1 -1.58 0.40 -42.27
N LYS A 2 -1.83 -0.89 -42.13
CA LYS A 2 -3.00 -1.41 -41.41
C LYS A 2 -2.70 -1.39 -39.89
N GLN A 3 -3.67 -0.98 -39.08
CA GLN A 3 -3.55 -1.00 -37.63
C GLN A 3 -4.06 -2.32 -37.09
N LEU A 4 -3.34 -2.93 -36.15
CA LEU A 4 -3.84 -4.08 -35.41
C LEU A 4 -4.69 -3.64 -34.22
N LYS A 5 -5.55 -4.55 -33.76
CA LYS A 5 -6.22 -4.39 -32.48
C LYS A 5 -5.16 -4.25 -31.39
N THR A 6 -5.25 -3.18 -30.60
CA THR A 6 -4.22 -2.91 -29.59
C THR A 6 -4.33 -3.86 -28.41
N LEU A 7 -3.19 -4.38 -27.97
CA LEU A 7 -3.10 -5.04 -26.67
C LEU A 7 -3.00 -3.97 -25.59
N VAL A 8 -3.94 -4.00 -24.65
CA VAL A 8 -4.02 -3.06 -23.53
C VAL A 8 -3.84 -3.80 -22.21
N LEU A 9 -3.25 -3.14 -21.21
CA LEU A 9 -3.12 -3.69 -19.86
C LEU A 9 -4.53 -3.95 -19.29
N ARG A 10 -4.82 -5.21 -18.96
CA ARG A 10 -6.10 -5.64 -18.38
C ARG A 10 -5.95 -5.96 -16.92
N GLU A 11 -7.01 -5.74 -16.15
CA GLU A 11 -7.04 -6.05 -14.72
C GLU A 11 -6.67 -7.49 -14.39
N LYS A 12 -7.16 -8.44 -15.19
CA LYS A 12 -6.80 -9.86 -15.03
C LYS A 12 -5.28 -10.08 -15.01
N TYR A 13 -4.48 -9.29 -15.74
CA TYR A 13 -3.03 -9.48 -15.80
C TYR A 13 -2.30 -9.09 -14.52
N TYR A 14 -2.89 -8.33 -13.60
CA TYR A 14 -2.20 -7.88 -12.39
C TYR A 14 -2.99 -8.12 -11.11
N ALA A 15 -4.31 -8.35 -11.16
CA ALA A 15 -5.13 -8.51 -9.96
C ALA A 15 -4.67 -9.68 -9.07
N GLY A 16 -4.24 -10.80 -9.68
CA GLY A 16 -3.68 -11.92 -8.93
C GLY A 16 -2.35 -11.59 -8.25
N ILE A 17 -1.52 -10.76 -8.89
CA ILE A 17 -0.26 -10.28 -8.33
C ILE A 17 -0.55 -9.31 -7.16
N GLU A 18 -1.44 -8.33 -7.37
CA GLU A 18 -1.91 -7.39 -6.34
C GLU A 18 -2.42 -8.14 -5.10
N TYR A 19 -3.19 -9.21 -5.30
CA TYR A 19 -3.67 -10.05 -4.21
C TYR A 19 -2.53 -10.71 -3.42
N GLU A 20 -1.54 -11.32 -4.09
CA GLU A 20 -0.41 -11.95 -3.39
C GLU A 20 0.41 -10.93 -2.60
N ILE A 21 0.69 -9.75 -3.15
CA ILE A 21 1.41 -8.70 -2.44
C ILE A 21 0.64 -8.30 -1.17
N ASN A 22 -0.67 -8.05 -1.30
CA ASN A 22 -1.51 -7.69 -0.15
C ASN A 22 -1.54 -8.79 0.91
N ARG A 23 -1.68 -10.06 0.50
CA ARG A 23 -1.68 -11.21 1.41
C ARG A 23 -0.38 -11.27 2.21
N ILE A 24 0.75 -11.17 1.53
CA ILE A 24 2.08 -11.24 2.16
C ILE A 24 2.26 -10.10 3.17
N LEU A 25 1.97 -8.86 2.78
CA LEU A 25 2.10 -7.70 3.68
C LEU A 25 1.14 -7.82 4.88
N LEU A 26 -0.10 -8.27 4.65
CA LEU A 26 -1.07 -8.53 5.71
C LEU A 26 -0.55 -9.57 6.70
N ASP A 27 -0.05 -10.71 6.21
CA ASP A 27 0.39 -11.81 7.05
C ASP A 27 1.68 -11.50 7.81
N LEU A 28 2.63 -10.80 7.18
CA LEU A 28 3.94 -10.50 7.79
C LEU A 28 3.89 -9.31 8.75
N ILE A 29 3.15 -8.26 8.43
CA ILE A 29 3.20 -6.99 9.17
C ILE A 29 1.93 -6.79 9.98
N TYR A 30 0.77 -6.79 9.32
CA TYR A 30 -0.45 -6.24 9.91
C TYR A 30 -1.21 -7.21 10.80
N ARG A 31 -1.21 -8.51 10.47
CA ARG A 31 -1.87 -9.53 11.29
C ARG A 31 -1.19 -9.70 12.66
N PRO A 32 0.15 -9.77 12.77
CA PRO A 32 0.84 -9.76 14.06
C PRO A 32 0.57 -8.49 14.88
N LEU A 33 0.55 -7.31 14.24
CA LEU A 33 0.21 -6.06 14.91
C LEU A 33 -1.23 -6.03 15.41
N ALA A 34 -2.19 -6.43 14.58
CA ALA A 34 -3.61 -6.48 14.94
C ALA A 34 -3.87 -7.43 16.12
N ALA A 35 -3.13 -8.53 16.22
CA ALA A 35 -3.25 -9.48 17.32
C ALA A 35 -2.93 -8.87 18.69
N LEU A 36 -2.14 -7.78 18.75
CA LEU A 36 -1.84 -7.07 20.00
C LEU A 36 -3.07 -6.36 20.59
N PHE A 37 -4.04 -6.01 19.75
CA PHE A 37 -5.29 -5.37 20.14
C PHE A 37 -6.41 -6.38 20.42
N ALA A 38 -6.20 -7.64 20.06
CA ALA A 38 -7.11 -8.72 20.40
C ALA A 38 -6.91 -9.12 21.86
N LYS A 39 -7.56 -8.42 22.81
CA LYS A 39 -7.64 -8.87 24.21
C LYS A 39 -9.08 -8.96 24.74
N PRO A 40 -9.30 -9.86 25.70
CA PRO A 40 -10.63 -10.20 26.22
C PRO A 40 -11.22 -8.98 26.92
N SER A 41 -12.55 -8.86 26.88
CA SER A 41 -13.30 -7.96 27.74
C SER A 41 -13.04 -8.33 29.21
N GLU A 42 -11.98 -7.79 29.81
CA GLU A 42 -11.91 -7.71 31.26
C GLU A 42 -12.99 -6.72 31.66
N ILE A 43 -14.12 -7.25 32.13
CA ILE A 43 -15.15 -6.47 32.81
C ILE A 43 -14.49 -5.93 34.07
N LEU A 44 -13.93 -4.74 33.97
CA LEU A 44 -13.55 -3.95 35.14
C LEU A 44 -14.86 -3.64 35.87
N ASN A 45 -15.09 -4.30 37.00
CA ASN A 45 -16.13 -3.90 37.94
C ASN A 45 -15.74 -2.56 38.57
N ALA A 46 -15.81 -1.48 37.79
CA ALA A 46 -15.56 -0.15 38.25
C ALA A 46 -16.86 0.42 38.85
N GLY A 47 -16.87 0.72 40.14
CA GLY A 47 -17.96 1.47 40.77
C GLY A 47 -18.12 2.91 40.22
N SER A 48 -17.20 3.37 39.37
CA SER A 48 -17.19 4.71 38.76
C SER A 48 -16.85 4.64 37.26
N VAL A 49 -17.72 5.23 36.44
CA VAL A 49 -17.57 5.26 34.96
C VAL A 49 -16.38 6.12 34.54
N LEU A 50 -16.08 7.21 35.26
CA LEU A 50 -14.91 8.04 35.02
C LEU A 50 -13.61 7.29 35.31
N LEU A 51 -13.52 6.52 36.40
CA LEU A 51 -12.33 5.72 36.68
C LEU A 51 -12.10 4.64 35.63
N GLU A 52 -13.17 4.00 35.17
CA GLU A 52 -13.09 3.04 34.05
C GLU A 52 -12.64 3.73 32.76
N ALA A 53 -13.19 4.90 32.44
CA ALA A 53 -12.81 5.67 31.25
C ALA A 53 -11.35 6.12 31.32
N VAL A 54 -10.87 6.53 32.49
CA VAL A 54 -9.46 6.89 32.70
C VAL A 54 -8.55 5.67 32.60
N ALA A 55 -8.91 4.57 33.27
CA ALA A 55 -8.15 3.33 33.20
C ALA A 55 -8.05 2.81 31.75
N THR A 56 -9.14 2.85 30.99
CA THR A 56 -9.17 2.40 29.60
C THR A 56 -8.51 3.38 28.61
N GLY A 57 -8.15 4.60 29.05
CA GLY A 57 -7.57 5.63 28.19
C GLY A 57 -8.58 6.42 27.35
N ARG A 58 -9.89 6.14 27.51
CA ARG A 58 -10.98 6.90 26.85
C ARG A 58 -11.06 8.34 27.35
N VAL A 59 -10.68 8.58 28.59
CA VAL A 59 -10.48 9.90 29.19
C VAL A 59 -9.06 9.96 29.74
N TRP A 60 -8.35 11.06 29.56
CA TRP A 60 -7.01 11.24 30.13
C TRP A 60 -6.88 12.65 30.69
N TYR A 61 -5.90 12.85 31.58
CA TYR A 61 -5.63 14.14 32.21
C TYR A 61 -4.19 14.59 31.93
N GLU A 62 -4.01 15.74 31.32
CA GLU A 62 -2.71 16.29 30.98
C GLU A 62 -2.75 17.81 31.09
N ASP A 63 -1.71 18.42 31.65
CA ASP A 63 -1.56 19.87 31.76
C ASP A 63 -2.79 20.63 32.29
N GLY A 64 -3.46 20.08 33.31
CA GLY A 64 -4.63 20.73 33.90
C GLY A 64 -5.96 20.36 33.24
N LEU A 65 -5.96 19.51 32.23
CA LEU A 65 -7.11 19.26 31.37
C LEU A 65 -7.43 17.77 31.27
N PHE A 66 -8.68 17.43 31.57
CA PHE A 66 -9.27 16.19 31.11
C PHE A 66 -9.71 16.33 29.65
N SER A 67 -9.32 15.34 28.83
CA SER A 67 -9.66 15.24 27.42
C SER A 67 -10.17 13.82 27.10
N GLY A 68 -10.88 13.67 25.98
CA GLY A 68 -11.34 12.37 25.49
C GLY A 68 -12.86 12.25 25.31
N GLU A 69 -13.39 11.06 25.55
CA GLU A 69 -14.80 10.74 25.34
C GLU A 69 -15.64 11.01 26.60
N PHE A 70 -16.43 12.07 26.56
CA PHE A 70 -17.31 12.45 27.67
C PHE A 70 -18.75 12.01 27.42
N SER A 71 -19.16 10.94 28.08
CA SER A 71 -20.59 10.63 28.25
C SER A 71 -21.22 11.55 29.30
N SER A 72 -22.55 11.70 29.31
CA SER A 72 -23.25 12.50 30.32
C SER A 72 -22.89 12.10 31.77
N ARG A 73 -22.70 10.80 32.01
CA ARG A 73 -22.27 10.28 33.32
C ARG A 73 -20.84 10.65 33.67
N ILE A 74 -19.93 10.61 32.70
CA ILE A 74 -18.53 11.02 32.89
C ILE A 74 -18.46 12.52 33.17
N SER A 75 -19.17 13.34 32.40
CA SER A 75 -19.25 14.80 32.60
C SER A 75 -19.75 15.14 34.01
N SER A 76 -20.83 14.52 34.45
CA SER A 76 -21.37 14.73 35.80
C SER A 76 -20.37 14.36 36.90
N GLN A 77 -19.61 13.26 36.73
CA GLN A 77 -18.57 12.88 37.70
C GLN A 77 -17.38 13.85 37.70
N LEU A 78 -17.00 14.41 36.55
CA LEU A 78 -15.98 15.44 36.43
C LEU A 78 -16.40 16.75 37.11
N GLU A 79 -17.66 17.16 36.94
CA GLU A 79 -18.22 18.34 37.61
C GLU A 79 -18.27 18.16 39.14
N CYS A 80 -18.64 16.96 39.62
CA CYS A 80 -18.64 16.64 41.05
C CYS A 80 -17.27 16.76 41.72
N ILE A 81 -16.18 16.53 40.98
CA ILE A 81 -14.80 16.73 41.50
C ILE A 81 -14.29 18.17 41.27
N GLY A 82 -15.15 19.07 40.80
CA GLY A 82 -14.86 20.49 40.61
C GLY A 82 -14.22 20.84 39.26
N ALA A 83 -14.25 19.94 38.28
CA ALA A 83 -13.75 20.24 36.95
C ALA A 83 -14.77 21.10 36.16
N THR A 84 -14.28 22.02 35.34
CA THR A 84 -15.13 22.94 34.56
C THR A 84 -15.02 22.66 33.07
N TYR A 85 -16.16 22.49 32.38
CA TYR A 85 -16.17 22.24 30.94
C TYR A 85 -15.89 23.51 30.12
N ASN A 86 -15.01 23.39 29.13
CA ASN A 86 -14.78 24.40 28.12
C ASN A 86 -15.31 23.89 26.76
N PRO A 87 -16.36 24.50 26.19
CA PRO A 87 -16.95 24.05 24.93
C PRO A 87 -16.07 24.34 23.70
N ALA A 88 -15.17 25.32 23.76
CA ALA A 88 -14.30 25.68 22.64
C ALA A 88 -13.21 24.62 22.43
N SER A 89 -12.57 24.17 23.52
CA SER A 89 -11.57 23.09 23.48
C SER A 89 -12.18 21.70 23.64
N ARG A 90 -13.45 21.61 24.05
CA ARG A 90 -14.15 20.36 24.40
C ARG A 90 -13.42 19.57 25.49
N THR A 91 -12.88 20.26 26.50
CA THR A 91 -12.12 19.67 27.62
C THR A 91 -12.71 20.08 28.96
N PHE A 92 -12.37 19.35 30.03
CA PHE A 92 -12.66 19.76 31.40
C PHE A 92 -11.37 20.23 32.10
N SER A 93 -11.35 21.42 32.68
CA SER A 93 -10.18 21.92 33.42
C SER A 93 -10.29 21.61 34.91
N LEU A 94 -9.21 21.09 35.50
CA LEU A 94 -9.05 20.90 36.93
C LEU A 94 -7.56 21.06 37.30
N PRO A 95 -7.19 21.89 38.30
CA PRO A 95 -5.81 21.96 38.78
C PRO A 95 -5.25 20.61 39.26
N SER A 96 -3.97 20.34 39.02
CA SER A 96 -3.36 19.01 39.23
C SER A 96 -3.31 18.56 40.70
N ASP A 97 -3.24 19.52 41.62
CA ASP A 97 -3.35 19.32 43.07
C ASP A 97 -4.76 18.92 43.53
N ARG A 98 -5.78 19.22 42.71
CA ARG A 98 -7.19 18.90 42.96
C ARG A 98 -7.63 17.56 42.37
N VAL A 99 -6.79 16.91 41.57
CA VAL A 99 -7.12 15.61 40.95
C VAL A 99 -7.11 14.50 42.04
N PRO A 100 -8.22 13.77 42.23
CA PRO A 100 -8.31 12.63 43.15
C PRO A 100 -7.22 11.57 42.91
N THR A 101 -6.75 10.94 43.99
CA THR A 101 -5.69 9.92 43.93
C THR A 101 -6.07 8.72 43.08
N GLU A 102 -7.35 8.32 43.10
CA GLU A 102 -7.89 7.20 42.33
C GLU A 102 -7.77 7.44 40.82
N ILE A 103 -7.99 8.68 40.37
CA ILE A 103 -7.82 9.08 38.97
C ILE A 103 -6.34 9.02 38.57
N ARG A 104 -5.44 9.50 39.43
CA ARG A 104 -3.99 9.42 39.19
C ARG A 104 -3.51 7.97 39.08
N ILE A 105 -4.03 7.08 39.94
CA ILE A 105 -3.73 5.63 39.87
C ILE A 105 -4.28 5.03 38.58
N ALA A 106 -5.54 5.33 38.22
CA ALA A 106 -6.15 4.84 36.98
C ALA A 106 -5.35 5.29 35.75
N GLN A 107 -4.88 6.54 35.74
CA GLN A 107 -4.06 7.07 34.66
C GLN A 107 -2.69 6.39 34.59
N ALA A 108 -2.00 6.19 35.73
CA ALA A 108 -0.73 5.45 35.75
C ALA A 108 -0.88 4.01 35.23
N GLN A 109 -2.02 3.36 35.47
CA GLN A 109 -2.33 2.05 34.90
C GLN A 109 -2.56 2.09 33.39
N ALA A 110 -3.30 3.10 32.90
CA ALA A 110 -3.51 3.33 31.47
C ALA A 110 -2.17 3.56 30.75
N ASP A 111 -1.33 4.44 31.31
CA ASP A 111 0.01 4.75 30.85
C ASP A 111 0.90 3.51 30.72
N SER A 112 0.92 2.67 31.77
CA SER A 112 1.70 1.43 31.78
C SER A 112 1.22 0.44 30.71
N ARG A 113 -0.10 0.30 30.51
CA ARG A 113 -0.68 -0.51 29.44
C ARG A 113 -0.30 0.01 28.06
N TYR A 114 -0.40 1.33 27.86
CA TYR A 114 0.00 1.96 26.60
C TYR A 114 1.48 1.72 26.30
N ASP A 115 2.37 1.91 27.28
CA ASP A 115 3.80 1.67 27.09
C ASP A 115 4.11 0.19 26.82
N ALA A 116 3.39 -0.73 27.48
CA ALA A 116 3.51 -2.15 27.18
C ALA A 116 3.07 -2.49 25.76
N LEU A 117 1.94 -1.94 25.30
CA LEU A 117 1.43 -2.11 23.95
C LEU A 117 2.39 -1.52 22.91
N ARG A 118 2.87 -0.29 23.11
CA ARG A 118 3.84 0.38 22.24
C ARG A 118 5.13 -0.43 22.13
N ARG A 119 5.67 -0.94 23.25
CA ARG A 119 6.84 -1.82 23.25
C ARG A 119 6.58 -3.12 22.48
N ALA A 120 5.43 -3.74 22.70
CA ALA A 120 5.04 -4.96 21.98
C ALA A 120 4.92 -4.72 20.47
N MET A 121 4.37 -3.58 20.04
CA MET A 121 4.31 -3.19 18.63
C MET A 121 5.70 -3.02 18.03
N VAL A 122 6.62 -2.33 18.72
CA VAL A 122 8.01 -2.20 18.26
C VAL A 122 8.69 -3.57 18.16
N GLN A 123 8.49 -4.45 19.14
CA GLN A 123 9.03 -5.82 19.10
C GLN A 123 8.47 -6.63 17.92
N VAL A 124 7.17 -6.50 17.62
CA VAL A 124 6.57 -7.14 16.43
C VAL A 124 7.21 -6.61 15.15
N LEU A 125 7.39 -5.30 15.03
CA LEU A 125 8.01 -4.67 13.85
C LEU A 125 9.48 -5.08 13.68
N ASP A 126 10.23 -5.13 14.78
CA ASP A 126 11.64 -5.56 14.78
C ASP A 126 11.79 -7.05 14.47
N GLY A 127 10.75 -7.86 14.73
CA GLY A 127 10.71 -9.29 14.44
C GLY A 127 10.18 -9.65 13.05
N VAL A 128 9.84 -8.67 12.19
CA VAL A 128 9.36 -8.96 10.83
C VAL A 128 10.51 -9.50 9.97
N ASP A 129 10.40 -10.76 9.58
CA ASP A 129 11.33 -11.42 8.66
C ASP A 129 10.96 -11.12 7.19
N ILE A 130 11.50 -10.03 6.67
CA ILE A 130 11.32 -9.56 5.29
C ILE A 130 12.02 -10.50 4.29
N GLU A 131 13.09 -11.17 4.70
CA GLU A 131 13.84 -12.08 3.82
C GLU A 131 13.00 -13.31 3.48
N SER A 132 12.18 -13.80 4.42
CA SER A 132 11.23 -14.91 4.18
C SER A 132 10.10 -14.59 3.19
N LEU A 133 10.00 -13.36 2.69
CA LEU A 133 8.97 -12.96 1.72
C LEU A 133 9.03 -13.81 0.45
N THR A 134 10.23 -14.05 -0.08
CA THR A 134 10.43 -14.80 -1.32
C THR A 134 9.96 -16.24 -1.18
N ASP A 135 10.18 -16.85 -0.01
CA ASP A 135 9.80 -18.24 0.26
C ASP A 135 8.28 -18.43 0.38
N ARG A 136 7.58 -17.36 0.75
CA ARG A 136 6.11 -17.33 0.93
C ARG A 136 5.37 -16.78 -0.29
N SER A 137 6.12 -16.40 -1.33
CA SER A 137 5.60 -15.62 -2.45
C SER A 137 4.99 -16.51 -3.53
N GLY A 138 3.71 -16.27 -3.84
CA GLY A 138 3.05 -16.79 -5.03
C GLY A 138 3.30 -15.94 -6.29
N ILE A 139 4.08 -14.87 -6.21
CA ILE A 139 4.23 -13.86 -7.27
C ILE A 139 4.75 -14.45 -8.58
N PRO A 140 5.80 -15.31 -8.61
CA PRO A 140 6.30 -15.87 -9.87
C PRO A 140 5.24 -16.71 -10.59
N ALA A 141 4.39 -17.43 -9.85
CA ALA A 141 3.28 -18.18 -10.42
C ALA A 141 2.20 -17.25 -10.99
N ARG A 142 1.87 -16.15 -10.31
CA ARG A 142 0.94 -15.13 -10.83
C ARG A 142 1.50 -14.40 -12.05
N MET A 143 2.81 -14.14 -12.09
CA MET A 143 3.49 -13.60 -13.26
C MET A 143 3.39 -14.55 -14.45
N ARG A 144 3.58 -15.85 -14.24
CA ARG A 144 3.39 -16.86 -15.29
C ARG A 144 1.97 -16.86 -15.85
N GLN A 145 0.97 -16.86 -14.97
CA GLN A 145 -0.43 -16.76 -15.36
C GLN A 145 -0.71 -15.49 -16.19
N SER A 146 -0.04 -14.39 -15.86
CA SER A 146 -0.15 -13.12 -16.59
C SER A 146 0.43 -13.24 -17.99
N VAL A 147 1.61 -13.85 -18.13
CA VAL A 147 2.23 -14.15 -19.44
C VAL A 147 1.33 -15.06 -20.28
N ASP A 148 0.71 -16.08 -19.69
CA ASP A 148 -0.21 -16.97 -20.40
C ASP A 148 -1.42 -16.22 -20.97
N TRP A 149 -2.00 -15.33 -20.18
CA TRP A 149 -3.11 -14.49 -20.65
C TRP A 149 -2.68 -13.50 -21.73
N MET A 150 -1.51 -12.88 -21.59
CA MET A 150 -0.95 -11.97 -22.60
C MET A 150 -0.69 -12.70 -23.92
N GLU A 151 -0.10 -13.89 -23.87
CA GLU A 151 0.14 -14.74 -25.05
C GLU A 151 -1.17 -15.14 -25.72
N GLY A 152 -2.18 -15.56 -24.96
CA GLY A 152 -3.50 -15.88 -25.51
C GLY A 152 -4.17 -14.67 -26.19
N ASP A 153 -4.04 -13.47 -25.62
CA ASP A 153 -4.59 -12.24 -26.21
C ASP A 153 -3.77 -11.77 -27.43
N PHE A 154 -2.45 -11.95 -27.43
CA PHE A 154 -1.58 -11.68 -28.57
C PHE A 154 -1.90 -12.58 -29.76
N GLN A 155 -2.01 -13.89 -29.55
CA GLN A 155 -2.36 -14.86 -30.59
C GLN A 155 -3.68 -14.49 -31.28
N LYS A 156 -4.71 -14.09 -30.51
CA LYS A 156 -5.98 -13.61 -31.07
C LYS A 156 -5.84 -12.32 -31.88
N THR A 157 -4.92 -11.45 -31.48
CA THR A 157 -4.71 -10.15 -32.13
C THR A 157 -4.08 -10.30 -33.51
N VAL A 158 -3.16 -11.27 -33.66
CA VAL A 158 -2.37 -11.46 -34.89
C VAL A 158 -2.91 -12.57 -35.80
N ALA A 159 -3.85 -13.40 -35.32
CA ALA A 159 -4.40 -14.53 -36.08
C ALA A 159 -4.95 -14.18 -37.47
N ALA A 160 -5.42 -12.94 -37.68
CA ALA A 160 -5.93 -12.48 -38.97
C ALA A 160 -4.84 -12.11 -39.99
N ILE A 161 -3.58 -12.02 -39.56
CA ILE A 161 -2.45 -11.58 -40.41
C ILE A 161 -1.30 -12.60 -40.47
N THR A 162 -1.14 -13.46 -39.46
CA THR A 162 -0.06 -14.45 -39.41
C THR A 162 -0.34 -15.55 -38.40
N ILE A 163 0.41 -16.65 -38.51
CA ILE A 163 0.48 -17.71 -37.50
C ILE A 163 1.73 -17.45 -36.65
N ALA A 164 1.58 -16.73 -35.54
CA ALA A 164 2.70 -16.40 -34.67
C ALA A 164 3.17 -17.61 -33.87
N PRO A 165 4.49 -17.90 -33.81
CA PRO A 165 5.02 -19.02 -33.04
C PRO A 165 4.71 -18.82 -31.57
N LYS A 166 4.14 -19.82 -30.89
CA LYS A 166 3.82 -19.72 -29.45
C LYS A 166 5.10 -19.72 -28.61
N LEU A 167 5.06 -19.04 -27.47
CA LEU A 167 6.12 -19.18 -26.47
C LEU A 167 6.25 -20.64 -26.02
N THR A 168 7.49 -21.10 -25.84
CA THR A 168 7.78 -22.38 -25.19
C THR A 168 7.55 -22.29 -23.68
N GLU A 169 7.45 -23.44 -23.02
CA GLU A 169 7.32 -23.46 -21.55
C GLU A 169 8.56 -22.85 -20.87
N ASP A 170 9.75 -23.09 -21.40
CA ASP A 170 10.97 -22.49 -20.87
C ASP A 170 11.00 -20.98 -21.03
N GLN A 171 10.58 -20.45 -22.18
CA GLN A 171 10.48 -19.00 -22.37
C GLN A 171 9.50 -18.37 -21.37
N ARG A 172 8.32 -18.99 -21.19
CA ARG A 172 7.36 -18.53 -20.18
C ARG A 172 7.94 -18.56 -18.77
N ARG A 173 8.65 -19.63 -18.41
CA ARG A 173 9.27 -19.81 -17.09
C ARG A 173 10.37 -18.78 -16.83
N ILE A 174 11.21 -18.49 -17.83
CA ILE A 174 12.30 -17.51 -17.73
C ILE A 174 11.71 -16.11 -17.55
N ILE A 175 10.83 -15.68 -18.45
CA ILE A 175 10.19 -14.35 -18.38
C ILE A 175 9.46 -14.20 -17.05
N SER A 176 8.57 -15.12 -16.69
CA SER A 176 7.80 -15.00 -15.44
C SER A 176 8.67 -15.02 -14.18
N GLY A 177 9.76 -15.81 -14.19
CA GLY A 177 10.68 -15.92 -13.06
C GLY A 177 11.50 -14.65 -12.85
N GLU A 178 12.03 -14.04 -13.91
CA GLU A 178 12.82 -12.79 -13.81
C GLU A 178 11.99 -11.64 -13.28
N TRP A 179 10.81 -11.41 -13.88
CA TRP A 179 9.89 -10.34 -13.47
C TRP A 179 9.29 -10.59 -12.08
N GLY A 180 9.03 -11.86 -11.72
CA GLY A 180 8.59 -12.22 -10.38
C GLY A 180 9.63 -11.87 -9.30
N LYS A 181 10.90 -12.24 -9.53
CA LYS A 181 12.00 -11.97 -8.60
C LYS A 181 12.29 -10.48 -8.46
N ASN A 182 12.28 -9.73 -9.56
CA ASN A 182 12.48 -8.28 -9.52
C ASN A 182 11.39 -7.60 -8.68
N LEU A 183 10.13 -8.01 -8.86
CA LEU A 183 9.03 -7.50 -8.06
C LEU A 183 9.17 -7.84 -6.57
N GLU A 184 9.61 -9.05 -6.24
CA GLU A 184 9.89 -9.44 -4.85
C GLU A 184 10.93 -8.52 -4.20
N LEU A 185 12.01 -8.21 -4.91
CA LEU A 185 13.04 -7.27 -4.42
C LEU A 185 12.46 -5.86 -4.17
N TYR A 186 11.62 -5.35 -5.07
CA TYR A 186 10.96 -4.06 -4.87
C TYR A 186 10.03 -4.06 -3.65
N ILE A 187 9.32 -5.16 -3.43
CA ILE A 187 8.44 -5.30 -2.26
C ILE A 187 9.26 -5.36 -0.98
N GLN A 188 10.37 -6.12 -0.96
CA GLN A 188 11.26 -6.21 0.20
C GLN A 188 11.86 -4.84 0.56
N GLY A 189 12.40 -4.13 -0.43
CA GLY A 189 12.97 -2.79 -0.22
C GLY A 189 11.93 -1.83 0.35
N TRP A 190 10.74 -1.76 -0.27
CA TRP A 190 9.67 -0.89 0.22
C TRP A 190 9.15 -1.29 1.60
N ALA A 191 8.99 -2.60 1.87
CA ALA A 191 8.51 -3.09 3.16
C ALA A 191 9.48 -2.72 4.29
N LYS A 192 10.79 -2.81 4.03
CA LYS A 192 11.84 -2.41 4.99
C LYS A 192 11.70 -0.94 5.36
N ASP A 193 11.57 -0.06 4.37
CA ASP A 193 11.40 1.37 4.59
C ASP A 193 10.09 1.68 5.34
N ASN A 194 8.99 1.03 4.94
CA ASN A 194 7.69 1.20 5.57
C ASN A 194 7.69 0.73 7.04
N ILE A 195 8.35 -0.39 7.36
CA ILE A 195 8.49 -0.90 8.73
C ILE A 195 9.29 0.07 9.58
N LEU A 196 10.39 0.61 9.04
CA LEU A 196 11.21 1.61 9.73
C LEU A 196 10.41 2.88 10.03
N GLU A 197 9.68 3.40 9.05
CA GLU A 197 8.83 4.58 9.22
C GLU A 197 7.71 4.33 10.24
N LEU A 198 7.03 3.18 10.14
CA LEU A 198 5.98 2.80 11.07
C LEU A 198 6.53 2.65 12.50
N ARG A 199 7.70 2.01 12.67
CA ARG A 199 8.39 1.89 13.95
C ARG A 199 8.72 3.26 14.54
N GLN A 200 9.23 4.19 13.72
CA GLN A 200 9.51 5.55 14.17
C GLN A 200 8.23 6.23 14.64
N LYS A 201 7.15 6.18 13.84
CA LYS A 201 5.85 6.75 14.20
C LYS A 201 5.31 6.17 15.51
N VAL A 202 5.36 4.84 15.69
CA VAL A 202 4.95 4.17 16.94
C VAL A 202 5.81 4.62 18.12
N SER A 203 7.10 4.82 17.92
CA SER A 203 8.02 5.26 18.96
C SER A 203 7.81 6.74 19.34
N THR A 204 7.54 7.60 18.36
CA THR A 204 7.31 9.04 18.56
C THR A 204 5.89 9.38 18.98
N ASN A 205 4.93 8.45 18.87
CA ASN A 205 3.53 8.67 19.26
C ASN A 205 3.32 8.86 20.79
N ALA A 206 4.40 9.04 21.55
CA ALA A 206 4.36 9.29 22.98
C ALA A 206 3.80 10.68 23.36
N PHE A 207 3.66 11.60 22.40
CA PHE A 207 3.37 13.02 22.65
C PHE A 207 1.89 13.42 22.60
N ALA A 208 0.95 12.49 22.33
CA ALA A 208 -0.49 12.78 22.21
C ALA A 208 -1.33 12.05 23.28
N GLY A 209 -0.91 12.11 24.55
CA GLY A 209 -1.73 11.58 25.65
C GLY A 209 -1.83 10.05 25.73
N ARG A 210 -0.91 9.31 25.11
CA ARG A 210 -0.74 7.84 25.29
C ARG A 210 -1.99 7.02 24.95
N ARG A 211 -2.54 7.19 23.74
CA ARG A 211 -3.82 6.59 23.35
C ARG A 211 -3.68 5.34 22.50
N ALA A 212 -4.30 4.24 22.94
CA ALA A 212 -4.32 2.98 22.21
C ALA A 212 -5.05 3.12 20.86
N GLU A 213 -6.10 3.94 20.79
CA GLU A 213 -6.86 4.21 19.57
C GLU A 213 -6.01 4.89 18.49
N GLU A 214 -5.07 5.75 18.88
CA GLU A 214 -4.17 6.42 17.94
C GLU A 214 -3.17 5.42 17.34
N LEU A 215 -2.71 4.43 18.11
CA LEU A 215 -1.91 3.33 17.58
C LEU A 215 -2.71 2.47 16.59
N VAL A 216 -3.99 2.23 16.86
CA VAL A 216 -4.89 1.55 15.92
C VAL A 216 -5.07 2.36 14.63
N SER A 217 -5.31 3.68 14.74
CA SER A 217 -5.45 4.57 13.58
C SER A 217 -4.18 4.56 12.73
N LEU A 218 -3.02 4.70 13.38
CA LEU A 218 -1.71 4.67 12.74
C LEU A 218 -1.49 3.38 11.92
N ILE A 219 -1.78 2.21 12.51
CA ILE A 219 -1.65 0.93 11.80
C ILE A 219 -2.67 0.82 10.66
N THR A 220 -3.91 1.23 10.89
CA THR A 220 -4.99 1.18 9.89
C THR A 220 -4.67 2.05 8.68
N GLU A 221 -4.19 3.26 8.92
CA GLU A 221 -3.75 4.18 7.87
C GLU A 221 -2.56 3.62 7.10
N ASN A 222 -1.55 3.10 7.81
CA ASN A 222 -0.39 2.48 7.20
C ASN A 222 -0.76 1.25 6.37
N TYR A 223 -1.71 0.43 6.82
CA TYR A 223 -2.26 -0.67 6.03
C TYR A 223 -2.92 -0.18 4.74
N GLY A 224 -3.66 0.94 4.81
CA GLY A 224 -4.19 1.61 3.63
C GLY A 224 -3.10 2.05 2.63
N VAL A 225 -1.94 2.53 3.12
CA VAL A 225 -0.77 2.86 2.29
C VAL A 225 -0.20 1.61 1.63
N SER A 226 0.01 0.53 2.39
CA SER A 226 0.45 -0.77 1.86
C SER A 226 -0.42 -1.27 0.73
N ARG A 227 -1.74 -1.21 0.89
CA ARG A 227 -2.69 -1.66 -0.15
C ARG A 227 -2.56 -0.85 -1.44
N ARG A 228 -2.42 0.48 -1.32
CA ARG A 228 -2.20 1.35 -2.49
C ARG A 228 -0.88 1.05 -3.16
N LYS A 229 0.18 0.79 -2.39
CA LYS A 229 1.49 0.42 -2.92
C LYS A 229 1.46 -0.94 -3.61
N ALA A 230 0.79 -1.94 -3.04
CA ALA A 230 0.61 -3.26 -3.64
C ALA A 230 -0.04 -3.16 -5.03
N LYS A 231 -1.13 -2.39 -5.14
CA LYS A 231 -1.78 -2.11 -6.43
C LYS A 231 -0.86 -1.40 -7.42
N PHE A 232 -0.13 -0.39 -6.94
CA PHE A 232 0.83 0.34 -7.78
C PHE A 232 1.92 -0.59 -8.32
N LEU A 233 2.57 -1.37 -7.46
CA LEU A 233 3.66 -2.28 -7.85
C LEU A 233 3.17 -3.37 -8.80
N ALA A 234 2.04 -4.01 -8.51
CA ALA A 234 1.46 -5.02 -9.39
C ALA A 234 1.16 -4.44 -10.79
N ARG A 235 0.50 -3.28 -10.86
CA ARG A 235 0.19 -2.63 -12.14
C ARG A 235 1.44 -2.18 -12.89
N GLN A 236 2.41 -1.59 -12.18
CA GLN A 236 3.65 -1.11 -12.76
C GLN A 236 4.42 -2.26 -13.40
N GLU A 237 4.69 -3.31 -12.63
CA GLU A 237 5.51 -4.43 -13.09
C GLU A 237 4.85 -5.17 -14.25
N THR A 238 3.54 -5.40 -14.17
CA THR A 238 2.79 -6.01 -15.28
C THR A 238 2.77 -5.12 -16.52
N SER A 239 2.72 -3.79 -16.39
CA SER A 239 2.79 -2.86 -17.53
C SER A 239 4.15 -2.93 -18.23
N LEU A 240 5.23 -2.92 -17.45
CA LEU A 240 6.60 -3.06 -17.95
C LEU A 240 6.78 -4.40 -18.68
N LEU A 241 6.38 -5.50 -18.04
CA LEU A 241 6.39 -6.84 -18.63
C LEU A 241 5.60 -6.88 -19.93
N MET A 242 4.39 -6.34 -19.93
CA MET A 242 3.52 -6.34 -21.12
C MET A 242 4.12 -5.53 -22.27
N SER A 243 4.83 -4.45 -21.98
CA SER A 243 5.48 -3.62 -23.00
C SER A 243 6.65 -4.36 -23.65
N LYS A 244 7.52 -4.97 -22.83
CA LYS A 244 8.62 -5.82 -23.31
C LYS A 244 8.14 -7.07 -24.03
N PHE A 245 7.08 -7.70 -23.52
CA PHE A 245 6.40 -8.79 -24.18
C PHE A 245 5.92 -8.35 -25.57
N GLN A 246 5.16 -7.27 -25.67
CA GLN A 246 4.67 -6.78 -26.98
C GLN A 246 5.80 -6.48 -27.94
N GLN A 247 6.86 -5.79 -27.50
CA GLN A 247 8.04 -5.51 -28.30
C GLN A 247 8.58 -6.79 -28.93
N THR A 248 8.96 -7.78 -28.11
CA THR A 248 9.53 -9.05 -28.58
C THR A 248 8.58 -9.75 -29.56
N ARG A 249 7.31 -9.89 -29.19
CA ARG A 249 6.34 -10.68 -29.96
C ARG A 249 5.95 -10.04 -31.28
N TYR A 250 5.86 -8.71 -31.34
CA TYR A 250 5.65 -8.01 -32.60
C TYR A 250 6.89 -8.07 -33.50
N GLN A 251 8.08 -7.95 -32.94
CA GLN A 251 9.34 -8.09 -33.69
C GLN A 251 9.53 -9.50 -34.25
N ASP A 252 9.15 -10.55 -33.51
CA ASP A 252 9.18 -11.96 -33.96
C ASP A 252 8.37 -12.18 -35.25
N ILE A 253 7.31 -11.41 -35.45
CA ILE A 253 6.45 -11.49 -36.65
C ILE A 253 6.71 -10.36 -37.66
N GLY A 254 7.85 -9.67 -37.54
CA GLY A 254 8.29 -8.65 -38.48
C GLY A 254 7.65 -7.27 -38.32
N ILE A 255 6.84 -7.04 -37.28
CA ILE A 255 6.24 -5.73 -37.01
C ILE A 255 7.24 -4.86 -36.26
N ARG A 256 7.83 -3.89 -36.97
CA ARG A 256 8.92 -3.04 -36.45
C ARG A 256 8.48 -1.68 -35.93
N ARG A 257 7.27 -1.24 -36.26
CA ARG A 257 6.77 0.12 -35.98
C ARG A 257 5.43 0.09 -35.27
N TYR A 258 5.20 1.11 -34.46
CA TYR A 258 3.93 1.36 -33.80
C TYR A 258 3.59 2.85 -33.85
N ARG A 259 2.31 3.15 -33.71
CA ARG A 259 1.85 4.51 -33.40
C ARG A 259 1.63 4.64 -31.91
N TRP A 260 2.16 5.69 -31.31
CA TRP A 260 1.92 6.02 -29.91
C TRP A 260 0.47 6.47 -29.72
N SER A 261 -0.22 5.93 -28.71
CA SER A 261 -1.54 6.40 -28.30
C SER A 261 -1.58 6.55 -26.79
N THR A 262 -1.94 7.74 -26.33
CA THR A 262 -2.06 8.05 -24.90
C THR A 262 -3.42 7.61 -24.35
N SER A 263 -3.61 7.73 -23.03
CA SER A 263 -4.94 7.54 -22.42
C SER A 263 -5.91 8.70 -22.64
N HIS A 264 -5.45 9.81 -23.26
CA HIS A 264 -6.24 11.01 -23.53
C HIS A 264 -6.94 11.62 -22.30
N ASP A 265 -6.33 11.57 -21.11
CA ASP A 265 -6.87 12.17 -19.88
C ASP A 265 -5.91 13.16 -19.22
N GLU A 266 -6.35 13.79 -18.13
CA GLU A 266 -5.60 14.85 -17.44
C GLU A 266 -4.28 14.34 -16.82
N ARG A 267 -4.16 13.04 -16.55
CA ARG A 267 -2.98 12.43 -15.92
C ARG A 267 -1.87 12.12 -16.91
N VAL A 268 -2.12 12.22 -18.21
CA VAL A 268 -1.07 12.05 -19.23
C VAL A 268 -0.05 13.19 -19.12
N ARG A 269 1.22 12.84 -18.94
CA ARG A 269 2.34 13.79 -18.87
C ARG A 269 2.46 14.58 -20.18
N HIS A 270 2.94 15.82 -20.10
CA HIS A 270 3.11 16.67 -21.28
C HIS A 270 3.99 16.00 -22.35
N ASP A 271 5.14 15.44 -21.96
CA ASP A 271 6.05 14.77 -22.89
C ASP A 271 5.38 13.61 -23.61
N HIS A 272 4.51 12.85 -22.93
CA HIS A 272 3.75 11.76 -23.54
C HIS A 272 2.64 12.26 -24.47
N LYS A 273 1.97 13.38 -24.14
CA LYS A 273 0.97 14.02 -25.02
C LYS A 273 1.57 14.43 -26.35
N VAL A 274 2.82 14.90 -26.35
CA VAL A 274 3.54 15.30 -27.57
C VAL A 274 3.86 14.11 -28.47
N LEU A 275 3.91 12.89 -27.93
CA LEU A 275 4.15 11.68 -28.71
C LEU A 275 2.88 11.13 -29.36
N ASP A 276 1.70 11.53 -28.89
CA ASP A 276 0.42 11.00 -29.33
C ASP A 276 0.24 11.09 -30.85
N GLY A 277 -0.19 9.99 -31.47
CA GLY A 277 -0.39 9.88 -32.91
C GLY A 277 0.87 9.72 -33.75
N LYS A 278 2.07 9.91 -33.18
CA LYS A 278 3.35 9.76 -33.90
C LYS A 278 3.77 8.30 -34.02
N VAL A 279 4.56 8.01 -35.06
CA VAL A 279 5.05 6.67 -35.37
C VAL A 279 6.50 6.54 -34.93
N PHE A 280 6.80 5.46 -34.22
CA PHE A 280 8.13 5.12 -33.73
C PHE A 280 8.48 3.68 -34.06
N SER A 281 9.76 3.36 -33.99
CA SER A 281 10.24 1.98 -34.05
C SER A 281 10.37 1.40 -32.65
N TRP A 282 10.15 0.10 -32.52
CA TRP A 282 10.45 -0.64 -31.29
C TRP A 282 11.94 -0.55 -30.89
N ASP A 283 12.84 -0.45 -31.88
CA ASP A 283 14.30 -0.42 -31.68
C ASP A 283 14.87 0.98 -31.45
N ASP A 284 14.09 2.04 -31.72
CA ASP A 284 14.44 3.43 -31.45
C ASP A 284 13.25 4.14 -30.76
N PRO A 285 13.04 3.89 -29.46
CA PRO A 285 11.95 4.51 -28.71
C PRO A 285 12.17 6.01 -28.56
N PRO A 286 11.10 6.82 -28.52
CA PRO A 286 11.21 8.27 -28.32
C PRO A 286 11.66 8.63 -26.90
N ILE A 287 12.10 9.88 -26.74
CA ILE A 287 12.27 10.48 -25.41
C ILE A 287 10.89 10.66 -24.78
N THR A 288 10.71 10.09 -23.60
CA THR A 288 9.46 10.12 -22.82
C THR A 288 9.55 11.01 -21.59
N ASP A 289 10.76 11.40 -21.23
CA ASP A 289 11.08 12.36 -20.17
C ASP A 289 12.26 13.21 -20.66
N ARG A 290 11.99 14.49 -20.92
CA ARG A 290 13.01 15.42 -21.42
C ARG A 290 14.03 15.84 -20.37
N GLU A 291 13.68 15.75 -19.09
CA GLU A 291 14.57 16.13 -17.99
C GLU A 291 15.66 15.08 -17.81
N THR A 292 15.28 13.81 -17.77
CA THR A 292 16.22 12.69 -17.61
C THR A 292 16.80 12.19 -18.93
N GLY A 293 16.17 12.51 -20.06
CA GLY A 293 16.51 11.98 -21.38
C GLY A 293 16.05 10.52 -21.57
N ALA A 294 15.21 9.99 -20.69
CA ALA A 294 14.78 8.60 -20.74
C ALA A 294 13.99 8.29 -22.02
N ARG A 295 14.41 7.23 -22.72
CA ARG A 295 13.77 6.73 -23.94
C ARG A 295 13.03 5.44 -23.66
N ASN A 296 11.73 5.43 -23.87
CA ASN A 296 10.84 4.34 -23.46
C ASN A 296 9.79 4.05 -24.53
N ASN A 297 9.43 2.78 -24.70
CA ASN A 297 8.22 2.40 -25.42
C ASN A 297 6.96 2.68 -24.56
N PRO A 298 5.76 2.74 -25.16
CA PRO A 298 4.52 2.91 -24.40
C PRO A 298 4.37 1.85 -23.31
N GLY A 299 4.11 2.29 -22.08
CA GLY A 299 3.93 1.42 -20.92
C GLY A 299 5.21 1.10 -20.13
N GLU A 300 6.39 1.55 -20.60
CA GLU A 300 7.68 1.34 -19.92
C GLU A 300 8.04 2.44 -18.89
N ASP A 301 7.41 3.61 -18.98
CA ASP A 301 7.60 4.67 -18.00
C ASP A 301 6.71 4.44 -16.74
N PHE A 302 7.07 5.07 -15.61
CA PHE A 302 6.35 4.88 -14.36
C PHE A 302 4.87 5.27 -14.50
N ASN A 303 3.97 4.43 -13.99
CA ASN A 303 2.52 4.55 -14.07
C ASN A 303 1.99 4.93 -15.47
N CYS A 304 2.74 4.60 -16.52
CA CYS A 304 2.37 4.93 -17.89
C CYS A 304 1.18 4.08 -18.33
N ARG A 305 0.23 4.70 -19.01
CA ARG A 305 -0.98 4.04 -19.56
C ARG A 305 -1.10 4.26 -21.08
N CYS A 306 -0.03 4.75 -21.70
CA CYS A 306 0.09 4.85 -23.14
C CYS A 306 0.23 3.43 -23.73
N ILE A 307 -0.22 3.26 -24.96
CA ILE A 307 -0.21 1.98 -25.67
C ILE A 307 0.47 2.12 -27.04
N ALA A 308 1.02 1.01 -27.51
CA ALA A 308 1.60 0.88 -28.83
C ALA A 308 0.56 0.31 -29.80
N VAL A 309 0.09 1.12 -30.74
CA VAL A 309 -0.78 0.63 -31.82
C VAL A 309 0.10 0.08 -32.95
N ALA A 310 0.29 -1.24 -32.95
CA ALA A 310 1.12 -1.94 -33.93
C ALA A 310 0.69 -1.65 -35.38
N LEU A 311 1.67 -1.39 -36.25
CA LEU A 311 1.46 -1.06 -37.65
C LEU A 311 2.01 -2.16 -38.57
N VAL A 312 1.14 -2.69 -39.42
CA VAL A 312 1.50 -3.65 -40.47
C VAL A 312 1.71 -2.87 -41.76
N GLU A 313 2.85 -3.13 -42.41
CA GLU A 313 3.20 -2.60 -43.73
C GLU A 313 2.42 -3.33 -44.83
#